data_AF-A0A1F2M9S9-F1
#
_entry.id   AF-A0A1F2M9S9-F1
#
_cell.length_a   1.000
_cell.length_b   1.000
_cell.length_c   1.000
_cell.angle_alpha   90.00
_cell.angle_beta   90.00
_cell.angle_gamma   90.00
#
_symmetry.space_group_name_H-M   'P 1'
#
loop_
_entity.id
_entity.type
_entity.pdbx_description
1 polymer ?
#
loop_
_entity_poly.entity_id
_entity_poly.type
_entity_poly.pdbx_seq_one_letter_code
_entity_poly.pdbx_strand_id
1 'polypeptide(L)'
;MNNVDWTIYAQYVNSTSLRSLIDSFNASVAPEDWIDTFYDLVFNIETCGDYGLMCWGKIVDVERLLTVTPSQQFLGFGEATSTPAELTDPQPFNQAPFYTGVQDTNTVVLTNDAYRKLIMCKAMANISDCTVPVMNRMLMYMFGSSGRAYVRDNGNHVMSYVFEFVLSDVELAIVQSSGALPSPPGVKVNIIQEV
;
A
#
# COMPACT_ATOMS: atom_id res chain seq x y z
N MET A 1 8.83 0.23 -36.25
CA MET A 1 10.13 -0.20 -36.79
C MET A 1 11.09 0.92 -36.50
N ASN A 2 12.04 0.66 -35.62
CA ASN A 2 13.09 1.62 -35.33
C ASN A 2 13.89 1.99 -36.59
N ASN A 3 13.79 3.27 -36.97
CA ASN A 3 14.44 3.91 -38.10
C ASN A 3 14.05 3.23 -39.43
N VAL A 4 13.21 3.80 -40.29
CA VAL A 4 12.84 3.13 -41.56
C VAL A 4 13.76 3.57 -42.71
N ASP A 5 14.53 4.64 -42.52
CA ASP A 5 15.34 5.27 -43.54
C ASP A 5 16.47 4.37 -44.08
N TRP A 6 17.05 3.49 -43.24
CA TRP A 6 18.07 2.54 -43.67
C TRP A 6 17.53 1.47 -44.64
N THR A 7 16.22 1.27 -44.68
CA THR A 7 15.58 0.30 -45.58
C THR A 7 15.15 0.91 -46.92
N ILE A 8 15.18 2.25 -47.03
CA ILE A 8 14.80 2.96 -48.25
C ILE A 8 15.99 3.00 -49.20
N TYR A 9 15.81 2.47 -50.42
CA TYR A 9 16.84 2.55 -51.45
C TYR A 9 17.05 4.02 -51.89
N ALA A 10 18.31 4.41 -52.12
CA ALA A 10 18.71 5.80 -52.38
C ALA A 10 17.87 6.50 -53.49
N GLN A 11 17.47 5.77 -54.53
CA GLN A 11 16.69 6.33 -55.64
C GLN A 11 15.26 6.76 -55.26
N TYR A 12 14.72 6.25 -54.15
CA TYR A 12 13.37 6.54 -53.69
C TYR A 12 13.32 7.50 -52.49
N VAL A 13 14.49 7.97 -52.02
CA VAL A 13 14.59 8.85 -50.85
C VAL A 13 13.82 10.16 -51.03
N ASN A 14 13.68 10.67 -52.25
CA ASN A 14 12.94 11.91 -52.55
C ASN A 14 11.49 11.68 -53.05
N SER A 15 11.00 10.44 -53.08
CA SER A 15 9.64 10.15 -53.53
C SER A 15 8.63 10.36 -52.40
N THR A 16 7.90 11.48 -52.41
CA THR A 16 6.92 11.83 -51.37
C THR A 16 5.86 10.75 -51.16
N SER A 17 5.33 10.17 -52.24
CA SER A 17 4.26 9.16 -52.16
C SER A 17 4.73 7.83 -51.56
N LEU A 18 5.95 7.38 -51.88
CA LEU A 18 6.51 6.14 -51.30
C LEU A 18 6.85 6.34 -49.83
N ARG A 19 7.44 7.49 -49.47
CA ARG A 19 7.70 7.83 -48.07
C ARG A 19 6.43 7.89 -47.25
N SER A 20 5.38 8.57 -47.73
CA SER A 20 4.11 8.65 -46.99
C SER A 20 3.47 7.29 -46.77
N LEU A 21 3.57 6.37 -47.74
CA LEU A 21 3.06 5.00 -47.57
C LEU A 21 3.84 4.25 -46.50
N ILE A 22 5.18 4.28 -46.58
CA ILE A 22 6.08 3.62 -45.62
C ILE A 22 5.92 4.19 -44.21
N ASP A 23 5.82 5.52 -44.07
CA ASP A 23 5.64 6.18 -42.78
C ASP A 23 4.27 5.83 -42.17
N SER A 24 3.21 5.79 -42.98
CA SER A 24 1.87 5.39 -42.52
C SER A 24 1.83 3.92 -42.08
N PHE A 25 2.53 3.04 -42.80
CA PHE A 25 2.68 1.64 -42.43
C PHE A 25 3.49 1.49 -41.14
N ASN A 26 4.60 2.21 -41.01
CA ASN A 26 5.43 2.20 -39.82
C ASN A 26 4.63 2.67 -38.60
N ALA A 27 3.90 3.78 -38.69
CA ALA A 27 3.05 4.27 -37.61
C ALA A 27 1.91 3.30 -37.23
N SER A 28 1.41 2.52 -38.19
CA SER A 28 0.33 1.55 -37.95
C SER A 28 0.83 0.23 -37.33
N VAL A 29 2.09 -0.12 -37.58
CA VAL A 29 2.67 -1.42 -37.20
C VAL A 29 3.65 -1.31 -36.04
N ALA A 30 4.28 -0.15 -35.82
CA ALA A 30 5.24 0.06 -34.73
C ALA A 30 4.50 0.08 -33.39
N PRO A 31 4.69 -0.95 -32.53
CA PRO A 31 4.07 -0.97 -31.22
C PRO A 31 4.94 -0.24 -30.17
N GLU A 32 6.13 0.22 -30.55
CA GLU A 32 7.20 0.69 -29.65
C GLU A 32 6.68 1.80 -28.71
N ASP A 33 6.13 2.90 -29.25
CA ASP A 33 5.56 3.99 -28.46
C ASP A 33 4.39 3.55 -27.58
N TRP A 34 3.59 2.59 -28.08
CA TRP A 34 2.48 2.03 -27.31
C TRP A 34 2.97 1.15 -26.16
N ILE A 35 4.02 0.36 -26.35
CA ILE A 35 4.63 -0.49 -25.31
C ILE A 35 5.17 0.40 -24.19
N ASP A 36 5.88 1.47 -24.52
CA ASP A 36 6.43 2.41 -23.53
C ASP A 36 5.30 3.10 -22.77
N THR A 37 4.27 3.57 -23.49
CA THR A 37 3.07 4.18 -22.87
C THR A 37 2.35 3.19 -21.97
N PHE A 38 2.20 1.93 -22.40
CA PHE A 38 1.58 0.88 -21.60
C PHE A 38 2.41 0.57 -20.36
N TYR A 39 3.74 0.47 -20.52
CA TYR A 39 4.66 0.25 -19.42
C TYR A 39 4.50 1.36 -18.37
N ASP A 40 4.56 2.63 -18.76
CA ASP A 40 4.49 3.74 -17.82
C ASP A 40 3.11 3.90 -17.16
N LEU A 41 2.01 3.63 -17.89
CA LEU A 41 0.65 3.83 -17.37
C LEU A 41 0.10 2.64 -16.58
N VAL A 42 0.60 1.42 -16.84
CA VAL A 42 0.04 0.18 -16.28
C VAL A 42 1.08 -0.60 -15.48
N PHE A 43 2.26 -0.85 -16.05
CA PHE A 43 3.20 -1.83 -15.51
C PHE A 43 4.19 -1.24 -14.50
N ASN A 44 4.72 -0.05 -14.77
CA ASN A 44 5.67 0.64 -13.90
C ASN A 44 4.94 1.19 -12.67
N ILE A 45 5.16 0.55 -11.53
CA ILE A 45 4.52 0.89 -10.25
C ILE A 45 4.83 2.31 -9.76
N GLU A 46 5.96 2.89 -10.15
CA GLU A 46 6.33 4.25 -9.76
C GLU A 46 5.51 5.31 -10.52
N THR A 47 5.14 5.04 -11.77
CA THR A 47 4.48 6.00 -12.66
C THR A 47 3.02 5.68 -12.95
N CYS A 48 2.60 4.42 -12.77
CA CYS A 48 1.28 3.97 -13.22
C CYS A 48 0.15 4.71 -12.49
N GLY A 49 -0.92 4.96 -13.24
CA GLY A 49 -2.11 5.64 -12.73
C GLY A 49 -3.00 4.71 -11.91
N ASP A 50 -4.24 5.15 -11.67
CA ASP A 50 -5.20 4.39 -10.85
C ASP A 50 -5.45 2.97 -11.37
N TYR A 51 -5.58 2.82 -12.69
CA TYR A 51 -5.83 1.52 -13.30
C TYR A 51 -4.68 0.53 -13.08
N GLY A 52 -3.43 0.95 -13.33
CA GLY A 52 -2.25 0.11 -13.12
C GLY A 52 -2.10 -0.29 -11.66
N LEU A 53 -2.33 0.64 -10.73
CA LEU A 53 -2.31 0.34 -9.30
C LEU A 53 -3.43 -0.63 -8.88
N MET A 54 -4.62 -0.53 -9.46
CA MET A 54 -5.68 -1.51 -9.22
C MET A 54 -5.31 -2.91 -9.73
N CYS A 55 -4.64 -3.00 -10.89
CA CYS A 55 -4.13 -4.27 -11.40
C CYS A 55 -3.08 -4.86 -10.44
N TRP A 56 -2.09 -4.07 -10.02
CA TRP A 56 -1.08 -4.51 -9.07
C TRP A 56 -1.67 -4.94 -7.72
N GLY A 57 -2.64 -4.18 -7.19
CA GLY A 57 -3.35 -4.54 -5.97
C GLY A 57 -4.04 -5.90 -6.06
N LYS A 58 -4.71 -6.18 -7.18
CA LYS A 58 -5.31 -7.50 -7.44
C LYS A 58 -4.27 -8.62 -7.52
N ILE A 59 -3.08 -8.33 -8.05
CA ILE A 59 -1.99 -9.33 -8.17
C ILE A 59 -1.44 -9.70 -6.79
N VAL A 60 -1.24 -8.71 -5.91
CA VAL A 60 -0.66 -8.94 -4.58
C VAL A 60 -1.70 -9.19 -3.48
N ASP A 61 -2.99 -9.11 -3.83
CA ASP A 61 -4.15 -9.30 -2.96
C ASP A 61 -4.28 -8.22 -1.86
N VAL A 62 -4.37 -6.95 -2.30
CA VAL A 62 -4.71 -5.80 -1.45
C VAL A 62 -5.74 -4.91 -2.11
N GLU A 63 -6.59 -4.32 -1.27
CA GLU A 63 -7.58 -3.33 -1.69
C GLU A 63 -7.11 -1.90 -1.42
N ARG A 64 -7.63 -0.95 -2.21
CA ARG A 64 -7.40 0.49 -2.02
C ARG A 64 -8.27 1.09 -0.92
N LEU A 65 -9.45 0.51 -0.72
CA LEU A 65 -10.40 0.94 0.30
C LEU A 65 -10.16 0.08 1.53
N LEU A 66 -9.71 0.70 2.61
CA LEU A 66 -9.46 0.00 3.86
C LEU A 66 -10.50 0.41 4.89
N THR A 67 -11.03 -0.58 5.59
CA THR A 67 -11.91 -0.34 6.72
C THR A 67 -11.08 -0.12 7.97
N VAL A 68 -11.42 0.88 8.77
CA VAL A 68 -10.79 1.15 10.07
C VAL A 68 -11.87 1.21 11.12
N THR A 69 -11.67 0.46 12.20
CA THR A 69 -12.48 0.64 13.40
C THR A 69 -11.82 1.78 14.18
N PRO A 70 -12.43 2.97 14.25
CA PRO A 70 -11.82 4.08 14.96
C PRO A 70 -11.71 3.72 16.45
N SER A 71 -10.56 4.02 17.05
CA SER A 71 -10.35 3.91 18.50
C SER A 71 -11.02 5.10 19.20
N GLN A 72 -12.34 5.19 19.11
CA GLN A 72 -13.09 6.26 19.76
C GLN A 72 -13.18 5.98 21.26
N GLN A 73 -12.84 7.00 22.02
CA GLN A 73 -13.04 7.02 23.46
C GLN A 73 -14.44 7.56 23.76
N PHE A 74 -15.10 6.94 24.73
CA PHE A 74 -16.41 7.36 25.20
C PHE A 74 -16.36 7.70 26.68
N LEU A 75 -17.32 8.51 27.12
CA LEU A 75 -17.53 8.75 28.53
C LEU A 75 -17.87 7.43 29.23
N GLY A 76 -17.19 7.16 30.33
CA GLY A 76 -17.52 6.04 31.19
C GLY A 76 -16.93 6.19 32.60
N PHE A 77 -16.90 5.08 33.32
CA PHE A 77 -16.47 5.03 34.71
C PHE A 77 -15.21 4.16 34.88
N GLY A 78 -14.46 4.40 35.94
CA GLY A 78 -13.16 3.75 36.20
C GLY A 78 -13.26 2.23 36.36
N GLU A 79 -14.44 1.70 36.66
CA GLU A 79 -14.73 0.26 36.75
C GLU A 79 -14.61 -0.45 35.39
N ALA A 80 -14.68 0.30 34.29
CA ALA A 80 -14.51 -0.21 32.92
C ALA A 80 -13.13 0.11 32.33
N THR A 81 -12.19 0.60 33.14
CA THR A 81 -10.78 0.79 32.73
C THR A 81 -10.07 -0.55 32.68
N SER A 82 -9.38 -0.81 31.57
CA SER A 82 -8.60 -2.03 31.36
C SER A 82 -7.33 -2.02 32.22
N THR A 83 -6.84 -3.21 32.57
CA THR A 83 -5.53 -3.37 33.22
C THR A 83 -4.70 -4.39 32.43
N PRO A 84 -3.70 -3.95 31.64
CA PRO A 84 -3.18 -2.59 31.47
C PRO A 84 -4.13 -1.62 30.75
N ALA A 85 -3.88 -0.32 30.89
CA ALA A 85 -4.72 0.72 30.28
C ALA A 85 -4.65 0.64 28.75
N GLU A 86 -5.81 0.68 28.11
CA GLU A 86 -5.97 0.58 26.67
C GLU A 86 -6.44 1.92 26.09
N LEU A 87 -6.13 2.19 24.82
CA LEU A 87 -6.48 3.46 24.18
C LEU A 87 -8.01 3.68 24.07
N THR A 88 -8.80 2.62 24.19
CA THR A 88 -10.27 2.62 24.18
C THR A 88 -10.89 2.76 25.57
N ASP A 89 -10.08 2.95 26.61
CA ASP A 89 -10.59 3.07 27.97
C ASP A 89 -11.52 4.29 28.13
N PRO A 90 -12.54 4.16 29.00
CA PRO A 90 -13.52 5.22 29.20
C PRO A 90 -12.87 6.47 29.76
N GLN A 91 -13.28 7.63 29.22
CA GLN A 91 -12.80 8.92 29.67
C GLN A 91 -13.76 9.53 30.73
N PRO A 92 -13.25 10.36 31.65
CA PRO A 92 -14.07 11.00 32.66
C PRO A 92 -15.00 12.06 32.05
N PHE A 93 -15.87 12.64 32.88
CA PHE A 93 -16.78 13.72 32.48
C PHE A 93 -16.03 14.87 31.78
N ASN A 94 -16.67 15.41 30.74
CA ASN A 94 -16.18 16.55 29.94
C ASN A 94 -14.89 16.27 29.14
N GLN A 95 -14.55 14.99 28.90
CA GLN A 95 -13.41 14.61 28.05
C GLN A 95 -13.80 13.79 26.80
N ALA A 96 -14.94 13.08 26.82
CA ALA A 96 -15.43 12.30 25.67
C ALA A 96 -16.96 12.34 25.57
N PRO A 97 -17.54 12.09 24.38
CA PRO A 97 -18.99 12.00 24.19
C PRO A 97 -19.56 10.70 24.81
N PHE A 98 -20.89 10.67 25.01
CA PHE A 98 -21.59 9.43 25.38
C PHE A 98 -21.51 8.38 24.26
N TYR A 99 -21.48 7.10 24.62
CA TYR A 99 -21.53 5.99 23.67
C TYR A 99 -22.82 6.04 22.83
N THR A 100 -22.68 6.04 21.51
CA THR A 100 -23.80 6.20 20.56
C THR A 100 -24.26 4.88 19.92
N GLY A 101 -23.72 3.73 20.35
CA GLY A 101 -24.03 2.41 19.78
C GLY A 101 -22.87 1.83 18.98
N VAL A 102 -23.14 0.74 18.24
CA VAL A 102 -22.15 0.13 17.33
C VAL A 102 -21.76 1.18 16.29
N GLN A 103 -20.48 1.55 16.26
CA GLN A 103 -19.98 2.47 15.25
C GLN A 103 -19.81 1.72 13.92
N ASP A 104 -20.29 2.32 12.84
CA ASP A 104 -19.98 1.83 11.50
C ASP A 104 -18.47 1.91 11.27
N THR A 105 -17.94 0.94 10.53
CA THR A 105 -16.52 0.94 10.16
C THR A 105 -16.26 2.10 9.20
N ASN A 106 -15.28 2.95 9.51
CA ASN A 106 -14.91 4.03 8.61
C ASN A 106 -14.16 3.44 7.42
N THR A 107 -14.50 3.86 6.20
CA THR A 107 -13.76 3.46 5.00
C THR A 107 -12.80 4.57 4.60
N VAL A 108 -11.51 4.24 4.53
CA VAL A 108 -10.44 5.15 4.11
C VAL A 108 -10.02 4.78 2.70
N VAL A 109 -10.06 5.75 1.78
CA VAL A 109 -9.55 5.57 0.41
C VAL A 109 -8.09 6.01 0.37
N LEU A 110 -7.20 5.08 0.03
CA LEU A 110 -5.78 5.37 -0.07
C LEU A 110 -5.44 6.24 -1.29
N THR A 111 -4.59 7.25 -1.09
CA THR A 111 -3.97 8.01 -2.18
C THR A 111 -3.05 7.11 -3.01
N ASN A 112 -2.71 7.51 -4.24
CA ASN A 112 -1.87 6.72 -5.13
C ASN A 112 -0.51 6.39 -4.50
N ASP A 113 0.09 7.35 -3.80
CA ASP A 113 1.40 7.16 -3.17
C ASP A 113 1.33 6.22 -1.96
N ALA A 114 0.29 6.34 -1.12
CA ALA A 114 0.08 5.41 -0.01
C ALA A 114 -0.21 3.99 -0.54
N TYR A 115 -1.00 3.88 -1.60
CA TYR A 115 -1.36 2.60 -2.20
C TYR A 115 -0.17 1.92 -2.89
N ARG A 116 0.70 2.68 -3.56
CA ARG A 116 1.98 2.16 -4.10
C ARG A 116 2.84 1.54 -3.03
N LYS A 117 3.04 2.26 -1.92
CA LYS A 117 3.80 1.74 -0.77
C LYS A 117 3.15 0.48 -0.21
N LEU A 118 1.82 0.46 -0.09
CA LEU A 118 1.09 -0.71 0.41
C LEU A 118 1.27 -1.93 -0.49
N ILE A 119 1.12 -1.78 -1.80
CA ILE A 119 1.32 -2.84 -2.79
C ILE A 119 2.74 -3.39 -2.68
N MET A 120 3.75 -2.51 -2.61
CA MET A 120 5.14 -2.93 -2.45
C MET A 120 5.38 -3.67 -1.14
N CYS A 121 4.81 -3.18 -0.03
CA CYS A 121 4.91 -3.86 1.26
C CYS A 121 4.27 -5.25 1.20
N LYS A 122 3.09 -5.38 0.61
CA LYS A 122 2.43 -6.69 0.43
C LYS A 122 3.23 -7.61 -0.48
N ALA A 123 3.78 -7.10 -1.58
CA ALA A 123 4.67 -7.88 -2.45
C ALA A 123 5.87 -8.41 -1.66
N MET A 124 6.51 -7.56 -0.84
CA MET A 124 7.58 -7.98 0.08
C MET A 124 7.10 -9.02 1.08
N ALA A 125 5.91 -8.85 1.66
CA ALA A 125 5.30 -9.81 2.60
C ALA A 125 5.14 -11.18 1.96
N ASN A 126 4.64 -11.24 0.73
CA ASN A 126 4.33 -12.49 0.03
C ASN A 126 5.58 -13.30 -0.34
N ILE A 127 6.75 -12.66 -0.48
CA ILE A 127 8.04 -13.33 -0.79
C ILE A 127 8.98 -13.45 0.42
N SER A 128 8.56 -12.93 1.58
CA SER A 128 9.36 -12.89 2.79
C SER A 128 9.40 -14.25 3.49
N ASP A 129 10.49 -14.51 4.21
CA ASP A 129 10.64 -15.62 5.14
C ASP A 129 10.08 -15.33 6.54
N CYS A 130 9.43 -14.17 6.71
CA CYS A 130 8.86 -13.67 7.96
C CYS A 130 9.88 -13.60 9.12
N THR A 131 11.17 -13.41 8.81
CA THR A 131 12.19 -13.18 9.85
C THR A 131 12.09 -11.76 10.41
N VAL A 132 12.42 -11.59 11.69
CA VAL A 132 12.38 -10.28 12.39
C VAL A 132 13.14 -9.18 11.64
N PRO A 133 14.37 -9.41 11.10
CA PRO A 133 15.07 -8.38 10.33
C PRO A 133 14.33 -7.97 9.04
N VAL A 134 13.72 -8.93 8.33
CA VAL A 134 12.97 -8.65 7.11
C VAL A 134 11.69 -7.87 7.42
N MET A 135 10.96 -8.29 8.46
CA MET A 135 9.77 -7.56 8.92
C MET A 135 10.11 -6.15 9.39
N ASN A 136 11.21 -5.95 10.13
CA ASN A 136 11.67 -4.61 10.53
C ASN A 136 12.01 -3.74 9.31
N ARG A 137 12.62 -4.30 8.26
CA ARG A 137 12.87 -3.57 7.01
C ARG A 137 11.58 -3.16 6.32
N MET A 138 10.56 -4.01 6.32
CA MET A 138 9.24 -3.67 5.78
C MET A 138 8.55 -2.56 6.58
N LEU A 139 8.63 -2.62 7.91
CA LEU A 139 8.11 -1.56 8.79
C LEU A 139 8.82 -0.23 8.54
N MET A 140 10.15 -0.24 8.39
CA MET A 140 10.89 0.98 8.03
C MET A 140 10.49 1.53 6.66
N TYR A 141 10.22 0.66 5.67
CA TYR A 141 9.74 1.08 4.35
C TYR A 141 8.37 1.77 4.41
N MET A 142 7.43 1.21 5.19
CA MET A 142 6.06 1.75 5.30
C MET A 142 5.96 2.97 6.21
N PHE A 143 6.60 2.91 7.38
CA PHE A 143 6.34 3.84 8.50
C PHE A 143 7.58 4.62 8.95
N GLY A 144 8.74 4.44 8.30
CA GLY A 144 10.00 5.04 8.75
C GLY A 144 10.01 6.57 8.77
N SER A 145 9.09 7.24 8.07
CA SER A 145 8.91 8.69 8.14
C SER A 145 8.11 9.15 9.37
N SER A 146 7.28 8.27 9.93
CA SER A 146 6.33 8.59 11.01
C SER A 146 6.95 8.37 12.39
N GLY A 147 7.85 7.38 12.51
CA GLY A 147 8.59 7.14 13.74
C GLY A 147 9.24 5.76 13.79
N ARG A 148 9.63 5.34 15.00
CA ARG A 148 10.21 4.01 15.22
C ARG A 148 9.12 2.96 15.22
N ALA A 149 9.23 1.99 14.32
CA ALA A 149 8.39 0.80 14.26
C ALA A 149 9.27 -0.46 14.20
N TYR A 150 8.95 -1.47 15.01
CA TYR A 150 9.73 -2.71 15.06
C TYR A 150 8.89 -3.90 15.52
N VAL A 151 9.36 -5.10 15.20
CA VAL A 151 8.83 -6.36 15.71
C VAL A 151 9.51 -6.72 17.02
N ARG A 152 8.69 -7.05 18.02
CA ARG A 152 9.11 -7.64 19.30
C ARG A 152 8.65 -9.10 19.34
N ASP A 153 9.57 -10.01 19.63
CA ASP A 153 9.24 -11.40 19.95
C ASP A 153 8.88 -11.48 21.43
N ASN A 154 7.65 -11.90 21.73
CA ASN A 154 7.13 -12.01 23.09
C ASN A 154 7.23 -13.45 23.62
N GLY A 155 7.79 -14.38 22.86
CA GLY A 155 7.81 -15.81 23.18
C GLY A 155 6.45 -16.47 23.03
N ASN A 156 6.39 -17.79 23.30
CA ASN A 156 5.15 -18.60 23.27
C ASN A 156 4.32 -18.46 21.98
N HIS A 157 4.98 -18.39 20.82
CA HIS A 157 4.33 -18.13 19.52
C HIS A 157 3.50 -16.83 19.52
N VAL A 158 4.00 -15.78 20.16
CA VAL A 158 3.40 -14.45 20.15
C VAL A 158 4.43 -13.44 19.67
N MET A 159 4.06 -12.63 18.68
CA MET A 159 4.84 -11.46 18.23
C MET A 159 4.02 -10.19 18.37
N SER A 160 4.70 -9.07 18.54
CA SER A 160 4.06 -7.75 18.59
C SER A 160 4.70 -6.81 17.57
N TYR A 161 3.87 -6.14 16.77
CA TYR A 161 4.24 -4.96 16.03
C TYR A 161 4.16 -3.76 16.98
N VAL A 162 5.30 -3.14 17.28
CA VAL A 162 5.39 -2.01 18.19
C VAL A 162 5.62 -0.73 17.39
N PHE A 163 4.76 0.25 17.60
CA PHE A 163 4.85 1.59 17.03
C PHE A 163 5.06 2.59 18.18
N GLU A 164 6.18 3.31 18.18
CA GLU A 164 6.50 4.34 19.20
C GLU A 164 5.98 5.73 18.80
N PHE A 165 4.84 5.77 18.09
CA PHE A 165 4.22 7.00 17.61
C PHE A 165 2.72 6.76 17.38
N VAL A 166 1.95 7.85 17.34
CA VAL A 166 0.51 7.80 17.05
C VAL A 166 0.31 7.51 15.57
N LEU A 167 -0.33 6.39 15.25
CA LEU A 167 -0.71 6.06 13.87
C LEU A 167 -1.82 6.99 13.41
N SER A 168 -1.68 7.56 12.20
CA SER A 168 -2.79 8.23 11.52
C SER A 168 -3.90 7.24 11.15
N ASP A 169 -5.11 7.73 10.87
CA ASP A 169 -6.25 6.88 10.47
C ASP A 169 -5.90 5.98 9.27
N VAL A 170 -5.10 6.49 8.32
CA VAL A 170 -4.63 5.76 7.14
C VAL A 170 -3.67 4.64 7.53
N GLU A 171 -2.70 4.93 8.39
CA GLU A 171 -1.73 3.94 8.86
C GLU A 171 -2.39 2.88 9.73
N LEU A 172 -3.34 3.28 10.58
CA LEU A 172 -4.14 2.36 11.38
C LEU A 172 -4.97 1.43 10.49
N ALA A 173 -5.62 1.96 9.45
CA ALA A 173 -6.35 1.15 8.48
C ALA A 173 -5.45 0.12 7.77
N ILE A 174 -4.21 0.53 7.43
CA ILE A 174 -3.20 -0.37 6.85
C ILE A 174 -2.84 -1.46 7.85
N VAL A 175 -2.54 -1.12 9.09
CA VAL A 175 -2.11 -2.10 10.10
C VAL A 175 -3.24 -3.07 10.46
N GLN A 176 -4.50 -2.63 10.50
CA GLN A 176 -5.64 -3.46 10.90
C GLN A 176 -6.20 -4.34 9.76
N SER A 177 -6.34 -3.78 8.56
CA SER A 177 -7.22 -4.37 7.54
C SER A 177 -6.55 -4.67 6.21
N SER A 178 -5.32 -4.18 5.97
CA SER A 178 -4.68 -4.38 4.66
C SER A 178 -4.14 -5.80 4.42
N GLY A 179 -3.89 -6.57 5.48
CA GLY A 179 -3.20 -7.86 5.36
C GLY A 179 -1.77 -7.78 4.84
N ALA A 180 -1.15 -6.59 4.82
CA ALA A 180 0.21 -6.38 4.31
C ALA A 180 1.31 -6.69 5.34
N LEU A 181 0.98 -6.74 6.62
CA LEU A 181 1.93 -7.12 7.67
C LEU A 181 1.95 -8.65 7.82
N PRO A 182 3.04 -9.34 7.45
CA PRO A 182 3.10 -10.79 7.51
C PRO A 182 3.27 -11.29 8.95
N SER A 183 2.96 -12.55 9.18
CA SER A 183 3.39 -13.25 10.39
C SER A 183 3.74 -14.69 10.06
N PRO A 184 4.63 -15.33 10.83
CA PRO A 184 4.85 -16.76 10.71
C PRO A 184 3.55 -17.53 11.03
N PRO A 185 3.31 -18.66 10.36
CA PRO A 185 2.12 -19.47 10.61
C PRO A 185 2.09 -19.95 12.07
N GLY A 186 0.91 -19.85 12.70
CA GLY A 186 0.71 -20.28 14.09
C GLY A 186 1.19 -19.29 15.15
N VAL A 187 1.64 -18.09 14.75
CA VAL A 187 2.04 -17.02 15.68
C VAL A 187 0.89 -16.03 15.86
N LYS A 188 0.54 -15.73 17.11
CA LYS A 188 -0.40 -14.66 17.46
C LYS A 188 0.29 -13.30 17.27
N VAL A 189 -0.36 -12.40 16.55
CA VAL A 189 0.12 -11.04 16.32
C VAL A 189 -0.63 -10.07 17.21
N ASN A 190 0.10 -9.25 17.95
CA ASN A 190 -0.44 -8.09 18.65
C ASN A 190 0.06 -6.80 17.98
N ILE A 191 -0.76 -5.75 18.02
CA ILE A 191 -0.39 -4.41 17.58
C ILE A 191 -0.34 -3.55 18.84
N ILE A 192 0.81 -2.94 19.12
CA ILE A 192 1.04 -2.13 20.31
C ILE A 192 1.45 -0.73 19.84
N GLN A 193 0.76 0.29 20.36
CA GLN A 193 1.17 1.69 20.24
C GLN A 193 1.71 2.13 21.60
N GLU A 194 3.00 2.44 21.67
CA GLU A 194 3.65 3.01 22.86
C GLU A 194 3.72 4.54 22.63
N VAL A 195 2.67 5.25 23.07
CA VAL A 195 2.54 6.72 23.00
C VAL A 195 2.69 7.33 24.38
#